data_AF-A0A7S0FCT5-F1
#
_entry.id   AF-A0A7S0FCT5-F1
#
_cell.length_a   1.000
_cell.length_b   1.000
_cell.length_c   1.000
_cell.angle_alpha   90.00
_cell.angle_beta   90.00
_cell.angle_gamma   90.00
#
_symmetry.space_group_name_H-M   'P 1'
#
loop_
_entity.id
_entity.type
_entity.pdbx_description
1 polymer ?
#
loop_
_entity_poly.entity_id
_entity_poly.type
_entity_poly.pdbx_seq_one_letter_code
_entity_poly.pdbx_strand_id
1 'polypeptide(L)'
;VDIAVTYQTDKLEGAAQAALKGGRDGFLGWAQKVEHCQSKYHKAPEFEKLPSGELSMVYAGHCEGGIRAKELKCASLDGPWPKGVVDMLQTLDGGVASVLMKGYDYLLSPESEELDALGLRESMLFSQEIRQHGDDFINKALGGRKYLAAHCRRTDFLRVRTKTTPSADVIANKLNAMLQ
;
A
#
# COMPACT_ATOMS: atom_id res chain seq x y z
N VAL A 1 0.00 11.99 -16.12
CA VAL A 1 -0.87 10.80 -16.13
C VAL A 1 -2.22 11.19 -16.70
N ASP A 2 -2.92 10.24 -17.33
CA ASP A 2 -4.23 10.55 -17.91
C ASP A 2 -5.27 10.68 -16.81
N ILE A 3 -5.29 9.73 -15.87
CA ILE A 3 -6.26 9.73 -14.77
C ILE A 3 -5.52 9.53 -13.44
N ALA A 4 -5.81 10.37 -12.46
CA ALA A 4 -5.59 10.07 -11.05
C ALA A 4 -6.86 9.44 -10.48
N VAL A 5 -6.71 8.40 -9.67
CA VAL A 5 -7.84 7.70 -9.05
C VAL A 5 -7.63 7.71 -7.54
N THR A 6 -8.67 8.09 -6.83
CA THR A 6 -8.84 7.77 -5.42
C THR A 6 -9.99 6.78 -5.29
N TYR A 7 -10.06 6.05 -4.19
CA TYR A 7 -11.07 5.02 -4.04
C TYR A 7 -11.60 4.95 -2.62
N GLN A 8 -12.70 4.23 -2.47
CA GLN A 8 -13.33 3.95 -1.21
C GLN A 8 -13.86 2.51 -1.21
N THR A 9 -13.91 1.93 -0.02
CA THR A 9 -14.36 0.53 0.21
C THR A 9 -15.54 0.46 1.18
N ASP A 10 -15.98 1.61 1.66
CA ASP A 10 -17.15 1.75 2.51
C ASP A 10 -18.43 1.55 1.67
N LYS A 11 -19.46 1.01 2.32
CA LYS A 11 -20.76 0.89 1.67
C LYS A 11 -21.34 2.29 1.47
N LEU A 12 -21.44 2.74 0.22
CA LEU A 12 -22.21 3.94 -0.11
C LEU A 12 -23.69 3.66 0.10
N GLU A 13 -24.44 4.67 0.54
CA GLU A 13 -25.88 4.56 0.80
C GLU A 13 -26.70 5.48 -0.11
N GLY A 14 -27.96 5.10 -0.34
CA GLY A 14 -28.96 5.93 -1.01
C GLY A 14 -28.56 6.38 -2.41
N ALA A 15 -28.67 7.69 -2.67
CA ALA A 15 -28.44 8.28 -3.99
C ALA A 15 -26.99 8.13 -4.48
N ALA A 16 -26.00 8.11 -3.57
CA ALA A 16 -24.59 7.95 -3.95
C ALA A 16 -24.32 6.54 -4.50
N GLN A 17 -24.92 5.51 -3.91
CA GLN A 17 -24.82 4.14 -4.40
C GLN A 17 -25.57 3.96 -5.73
N ALA A 18 -26.79 4.48 -5.84
CA ALA A 18 -27.59 4.40 -7.06
C ALA A 18 -26.97 5.16 -8.25
N ALA A 19 -26.07 6.12 -7.97
CA ALA A 19 -25.39 6.92 -8.98
C ALA A 19 -24.07 6.31 -9.50
N LEU A 20 -23.62 5.18 -8.95
CA LEU A 20 -22.42 4.49 -9.43
C LEU A 20 -22.62 3.98 -10.87
N LYS A 21 -21.56 4.08 -11.70
CA LYS A 21 -21.61 3.65 -13.10
C LYS A 21 -20.40 2.83 -13.50
N GLY A 22 -20.62 1.90 -14.44
CA GLY A 22 -19.54 1.14 -15.07
C GLY A 22 -18.90 0.09 -14.15
N GLY A 23 -19.58 -0.34 -13.09
CA GLY A 23 -19.09 -1.39 -12.20
C GLY A 23 -19.00 -2.75 -12.87
N ARG A 24 -18.07 -3.58 -12.40
CA ARG A 24 -17.81 -4.95 -12.81
C ARG A 24 -17.13 -5.71 -11.67
N ASP A 25 -17.66 -6.88 -11.33
CA ASP A 25 -17.05 -7.78 -10.33
C ASP A 25 -16.70 -7.04 -9.01
N GLY A 26 -15.43 -6.99 -8.60
CA GLY A 26 -14.98 -6.31 -7.38
C GLY A 26 -14.93 -4.77 -7.48
N PHE A 27 -15.25 -4.20 -8.64
CA PHE A 27 -15.41 -2.77 -8.85
C PHE A 27 -16.88 -2.38 -8.89
N LEU A 28 -17.38 -1.67 -7.88
CA LEU A 28 -18.79 -1.28 -7.78
C LEU A 28 -19.16 -0.14 -8.72
N GLY A 29 -18.18 0.65 -9.17
CA GLY A 29 -18.36 1.69 -10.18
C GLY A 29 -17.71 3.03 -9.83
N TRP A 30 -17.80 3.95 -10.77
CA TRP A 30 -17.30 5.32 -10.64
C TRP A 30 -18.34 6.19 -9.93
N ALA A 31 -17.92 6.88 -8.86
CA ALA A 31 -18.74 7.90 -8.23
C ALA A 31 -18.72 9.19 -9.04
N GLN A 32 -19.83 9.94 -8.99
CA GLN A 32 -19.96 11.22 -9.70
C GLN A 32 -19.07 12.35 -9.13
N LYS A 33 -18.66 12.20 -7.87
CA LYS A 33 -17.99 13.24 -7.09
C LYS A 33 -16.82 12.62 -6.33
N VAL A 34 -15.69 13.31 -6.31
CA VAL A 34 -14.47 12.84 -5.64
C VAL A 34 -14.66 12.80 -4.12
N GLU A 35 -15.52 13.68 -3.60
CA GLU A 35 -15.86 13.77 -2.19
C GLU A 35 -16.52 12.50 -1.66
N HIS A 36 -17.13 11.68 -2.53
CA HIS A 36 -17.68 10.39 -2.13
C HIS A 36 -16.60 9.35 -1.78
N CYS A 37 -15.33 9.62 -2.11
CA CYS A 37 -14.20 8.80 -1.67
C CYS A 37 -13.57 9.27 -0.36
N GLN A 38 -14.18 10.26 0.31
CA GLN A 38 -13.77 10.68 1.64
C GLN A 38 -14.47 9.81 2.69
N SER A 39 -13.69 9.25 3.61
CA SER A 39 -14.19 8.53 4.78
C SER A 39 -13.47 8.97 6.04
N LYS A 40 -13.89 8.40 7.18
CA LYS A 40 -13.21 8.60 8.47
C LYS A 40 -11.73 8.20 8.41
N TYR A 41 -11.39 7.20 7.60
CA TYR A 41 -10.05 6.63 7.51
C TYR A 41 -9.27 7.13 6.30
N HIS A 42 -9.96 7.57 5.25
CA HIS A 42 -9.38 7.95 3.98
C HIS A 42 -9.75 9.40 3.62
N LYS A 43 -8.74 10.26 3.43
CA LYS A 43 -8.96 11.64 2.96
C LYS A 43 -8.83 11.70 1.44
N ALA A 44 -9.61 12.57 0.81
CA ALA A 44 -9.41 12.86 -0.61
C ALA A 44 -7.97 13.38 -0.81
N PRO A 45 -7.33 13.00 -1.93
CA PRO A 45 -5.97 13.45 -2.22
C PRO A 45 -5.94 14.98 -2.38
N GLU A 46 -4.89 15.60 -1.86
CA GLU A 46 -4.64 17.03 -2.06
C GLU A 46 -4.19 17.30 -3.51
N PHE A 47 -4.77 18.32 -4.13
CA PHE A 47 -4.42 18.75 -5.48
C PHE A 47 -4.64 20.24 -5.70
N GLU A 48 -3.91 20.79 -6.67
CA GLU A 48 -4.09 22.15 -7.17
C GLU A 48 -4.50 22.11 -8.65
N LYS A 49 -5.42 22.98 -9.06
CA LYS A 49 -5.78 23.11 -10.48
C LYS A 49 -4.83 24.11 -11.15
N LEU A 50 -4.11 23.65 -12.18
CA LEU A 50 -3.16 24.45 -12.94
C LEU A 50 -3.88 25.34 -13.97
N PRO A 51 -3.24 26.43 -14.45
CA PRO A 51 -3.79 27.26 -15.53
C PRO A 51 -4.08 26.50 -16.83
N SER A 52 -3.38 25.38 -17.08
CA SER A 52 -3.65 24.49 -18.22
C SER A 52 -4.96 23.72 -18.11
N GLY A 53 -5.62 23.75 -16.94
CA GLY A 53 -6.80 22.95 -16.62
C GLY A 53 -6.47 21.57 -16.02
N GLU A 54 -5.20 21.14 -16.09
CA GLU A 54 -4.72 19.92 -15.44
C GLU A 54 -4.68 20.05 -13.91
N LEU A 55 -4.59 18.92 -13.23
CA LEU A 55 -4.47 18.81 -11.79
C LEU A 55 -3.02 18.52 -11.43
N SER A 56 -2.43 19.29 -10.52
CA SER A 56 -1.17 18.99 -9.87
C SER A 56 -1.45 18.20 -8.59
N MET A 57 -1.14 16.90 -8.62
CA MET A 57 -1.34 15.98 -7.50
C MET A 57 -0.04 15.81 -6.74
N VAL A 58 -0.10 15.80 -5.40
CA VAL A 58 1.08 15.46 -4.58
C VAL A 58 1.49 14.00 -4.85
N TYR A 59 2.74 13.78 -5.28
CA TYR A 59 3.30 12.43 -5.36
C TYR A 59 3.69 11.94 -3.97
N ALA A 60 3.66 10.63 -3.71
CA ALA A 60 3.83 10.07 -2.36
C ALA A 60 5.05 10.63 -1.61
N GLY A 61 4.90 10.97 -0.33
CA GLY A 61 5.97 11.51 0.52
C GLY A 61 6.17 13.04 0.42
N HIS A 62 7.18 13.55 1.15
CA HIS A 62 7.62 14.96 1.07
C HIS A 62 8.54 15.18 -0.15
N CYS A 63 8.15 14.70 -1.32
CA CYS A 63 8.90 14.94 -2.55
C CYS A 63 8.60 16.35 -3.07
N GLU A 64 9.62 17.06 -3.55
CA GLU A 64 9.42 18.31 -4.27
C GLU A 64 8.83 18.02 -5.65
N GLY A 65 7.68 18.63 -5.94
CA GLY A 65 6.98 18.50 -7.22
C GLY A 65 5.65 17.73 -7.13
N GLY A 66 4.83 17.87 -8.18
CA GLY A 66 3.54 17.21 -8.32
C GLY A 66 3.45 16.40 -9.62
N ILE A 67 2.62 15.36 -9.61
CA ILE A 67 2.24 14.65 -10.84
C ILE A 67 1.06 15.38 -11.48
N ARG A 68 1.22 15.77 -12.74
CA ARG A 68 0.12 16.31 -13.54
C ARG A 68 -0.84 15.19 -13.95
N ALA A 69 -2.11 15.36 -13.65
CA ALA A 69 -3.20 14.49 -14.05
C ALA A 69 -4.24 15.28 -14.85
N LYS A 70 -4.77 14.71 -15.93
CA LYS A 70 -5.83 15.37 -16.72
C LYS A 70 -7.18 15.31 -16.00
N GLU A 71 -7.43 14.23 -15.28
CA GLU A 71 -8.66 13.98 -14.54
C GLU A 71 -8.39 13.34 -13.17
N LEU A 72 -9.30 13.56 -12.21
CA LEU A 72 -9.37 12.85 -10.94
C LEU A 72 -10.71 12.15 -10.81
N LYS A 73 -10.69 10.82 -10.63
CA LYS A 73 -11.90 9.99 -10.44
C LYS A 73 -11.95 9.35 -9.05
N CYS A 74 -13.16 9.06 -8.59
CA CYS A 74 -13.44 8.31 -7.37
C CYS A 74 -14.03 6.94 -7.72
N ALA A 75 -13.32 5.88 -7.34
CA ALA A 75 -13.73 4.49 -7.52
C ALA A 75 -14.37 3.92 -6.26
N SER A 76 -15.46 3.17 -6.41
CA SER A 76 -16.05 2.37 -5.34
C SER A 76 -15.66 0.91 -5.53
N LEU A 77 -15.02 0.30 -4.53
CA LEU A 77 -14.57 -1.09 -4.56
C LEU A 77 -15.40 -1.94 -3.59
N ASP A 78 -15.60 -3.21 -3.94
CA ASP A 78 -16.24 -4.20 -3.07
C ASP A 78 -15.23 -4.78 -2.07
N GLY A 79 -14.85 -3.95 -1.11
CA GLY A 79 -13.87 -4.27 -0.07
C GLY A 79 -12.43 -3.87 -0.41
N PRO A 80 -11.49 -4.09 0.53
CA PRO A 80 -10.12 -3.58 0.48
C PRO A 80 -9.17 -4.50 -0.30
N TRP A 81 -9.65 -5.18 -1.33
CA TRP A 81 -8.88 -6.20 -2.04
C TRP A 81 -8.30 -5.66 -3.36
N PRO A 82 -7.02 -5.94 -3.69
CA PRO A 82 -6.39 -5.47 -4.93
C PRO A 82 -7.13 -5.88 -6.21
N LYS A 83 -7.86 -7.00 -6.18
CA LYS A 83 -8.68 -7.46 -7.30
C LYS A 83 -9.70 -6.42 -7.77
N GLY A 84 -10.32 -5.68 -6.84
CA GLY A 84 -11.25 -4.60 -7.20
C GLY A 84 -10.58 -3.49 -8.02
N VAL A 85 -9.29 -3.21 -7.80
CA VAL A 85 -8.51 -2.27 -8.63
C VAL A 85 -8.25 -2.87 -10.01
N VAL A 86 -7.93 -4.15 -10.11
CA VAL A 86 -7.76 -4.83 -11.41
C VAL A 86 -9.05 -4.76 -12.21
N ASP A 87 -10.19 -5.10 -11.60
CA ASP A 87 -11.51 -5.05 -12.24
C ASP A 87 -11.84 -3.62 -12.68
N MET A 88 -11.54 -2.61 -11.85
CA MET A 88 -11.69 -1.19 -12.18
C MET A 88 -10.86 -0.78 -13.40
N LEU A 89 -9.58 -1.15 -13.44
CA LEU A 89 -8.69 -0.81 -14.56
C LEU A 89 -9.19 -1.42 -15.88
N GLN A 90 -9.80 -2.61 -15.84
CA GLN A 90 -10.40 -3.25 -17.01
C GLN A 90 -11.64 -2.52 -17.55
N THR A 91 -12.21 -1.58 -16.81
CA THR A 91 -13.36 -0.76 -17.26
C THR A 91 -12.95 0.53 -17.98
N LEU A 92 -11.67 0.87 -17.97
CA LEU A 92 -11.15 2.06 -18.63
C LEU A 92 -11.14 1.88 -20.15
N ASP A 93 -11.39 2.95 -20.89
CA ASP A 93 -11.32 2.94 -22.35
C ASP A 93 -9.87 2.88 -22.86
N GLY A 94 -9.69 2.51 -24.13
CA GLY A 94 -8.37 2.41 -24.77
C GLY A 94 -7.65 3.75 -24.97
N GLY A 95 -8.28 4.88 -24.62
CA GLY A 95 -7.64 6.21 -24.62
C GLY A 95 -6.87 6.52 -23.35
N VAL A 96 -7.03 5.73 -22.28
CA VAL A 96 -6.31 5.89 -21.02
C VAL A 96 -5.02 5.07 -21.05
N ALA A 97 -3.87 5.75 -21.16
CA ALA A 97 -2.56 5.09 -21.21
C ALA A 97 -1.89 4.99 -19.82
N SER A 98 -2.27 5.86 -18.88
CA SER A 98 -1.61 5.95 -17.57
C SER A 98 -2.57 6.32 -16.44
N VAL A 99 -2.48 5.56 -15.34
CA VAL A 99 -3.30 5.73 -14.14
C VAL A 99 -2.41 5.91 -12.91
N LEU A 100 -2.70 6.95 -12.10
CA LEU A 100 -2.10 7.13 -10.78
C LEU A 100 -3.12 6.75 -9.70
N MET A 101 -2.88 5.65 -8.99
CA MET A 101 -3.68 5.27 -7.82
C MET A 101 -3.19 5.99 -6.57
N LYS A 102 -4.09 6.72 -5.90
CA LYS A 102 -3.84 7.39 -4.62
C LYS A 102 -4.45 6.58 -3.47
N GLY A 103 -3.73 6.54 -2.34
CA GLY A 103 -4.17 5.82 -1.15
C GLY A 103 -4.10 4.30 -1.29
N TYR A 104 -3.24 3.76 -2.17
CA TYR A 104 -3.18 2.31 -2.41
C TYR A 104 -2.77 1.49 -1.18
N ASP A 105 -2.11 2.13 -0.21
CA ASP A 105 -1.73 1.60 1.09
C ASP A 105 -2.93 1.25 2.01
N TYR A 106 -4.13 1.70 1.68
CA TYR A 106 -5.36 1.30 2.38
C TYR A 106 -5.92 -0.05 1.92
N LEU A 107 -5.43 -0.63 0.83
CA LEU A 107 -5.78 -1.99 0.44
C LEU A 107 -5.03 -3.00 1.31
N LEU A 108 -5.69 -4.11 1.58
CA LEU A 108 -5.05 -5.27 2.15
C LEU A 108 -4.17 -5.93 1.09
N SER A 109 -3.06 -6.52 1.52
CA SER A 109 -2.31 -7.40 0.63
C SER A 109 -3.16 -8.63 0.28
N PRO A 110 -2.96 -9.22 -0.90
CA PRO A 110 -3.45 -10.56 -1.17
C PRO A 110 -2.95 -11.55 -0.11
N GLU A 111 -3.64 -12.68 0.03
CA GLU A 111 -3.23 -13.76 0.93
C GLU A 111 -1.87 -14.32 0.53
N SER A 112 -1.18 -14.95 1.49
CA SER A 112 0.20 -15.43 1.27
C SER A 112 0.30 -16.41 0.12
N GLU A 113 -0.65 -17.34 0.03
CA GLU A 113 -0.73 -18.36 -1.00
C GLU A 113 -0.97 -17.74 -2.39
N GLU A 114 -1.74 -16.65 -2.47
CA GLU A 114 -1.98 -15.93 -3.71
C GLU A 114 -0.74 -15.15 -4.16
N LEU A 115 -0.05 -14.49 -3.23
CA LEU A 115 1.22 -13.82 -3.51
C LEU A 115 2.27 -14.80 -4.04
N ASP A 116 2.35 -15.99 -3.45
CA ASP A 116 3.29 -17.05 -3.87
C ASP A 116 2.88 -17.64 -5.23
N ALA A 117 1.59 -17.91 -5.46
CA ALA A 117 1.10 -18.41 -6.74
C ALA A 117 1.35 -17.42 -7.91
N LEU A 118 1.33 -16.12 -7.63
CA LEU A 118 1.66 -15.06 -8.59
C LEU A 118 3.17 -14.77 -8.69
N GLY A 119 4.01 -15.43 -7.88
CA GLY A 119 5.46 -15.21 -7.83
C GLY A 119 5.86 -13.82 -7.30
N LEU A 120 4.93 -13.09 -6.67
CA LEU A 120 5.16 -11.70 -6.26
C LEU A 120 6.17 -11.63 -5.11
N ARG A 121 6.07 -12.53 -4.13
CA ARG A 121 7.00 -12.55 -2.99
C ARG A 121 8.43 -12.89 -3.42
N GLU A 122 8.58 -13.87 -4.30
CA GLU A 122 9.89 -14.28 -4.83
C GLU A 122 10.53 -13.20 -5.71
N SER A 123 9.71 -12.35 -6.34
CA SER A 123 10.19 -11.22 -7.13
C SER A 123 10.71 -10.05 -6.28
N MET A 124 10.37 -9.99 -4.99
CA MET A 124 10.81 -8.94 -4.06
C MET A 124 12.21 -9.21 -3.50
N LEU A 125 13.21 -9.20 -4.38
CA LEU A 125 14.60 -9.41 -4.01
C LEU A 125 15.25 -8.11 -3.52
N PHE A 126 16.07 -8.23 -2.48
CA PHE A 126 17.00 -7.15 -2.10
C PHE A 126 17.98 -6.88 -3.25
N SER A 127 18.41 -5.63 -3.39
CA SER A 127 19.47 -5.29 -4.33
C SER A 127 20.74 -6.11 -4.03
N GLN A 128 21.50 -6.42 -5.08
CA GLN A 128 22.72 -7.22 -4.94
C GLN A 128 23.72 -6.60 -3.94
N GLU A 129 23.84 -5.27 -3.96
CA GLU A 129 24.72 -4.52 -3.05
C GLU A 129 24.30 -4.69 -1.57
N ILE A 130 23.01 -4.57 -1.26
CA ILE A 130 22.51 -4.77 0.11
C ILE A 130 22.77 -6.20 0.58
N ARG A 131 22.58 -7.18 -0.32
CA ARG A 131 22.86 -8.59 -0.01
C ARG A 131 24.35 -8.81 0.27
N GLN A 132 25.22 -8.26 -0.57
CA GLN A 132 26.67 -8.36 -0.39
C GLN A 132 27.10 -7.79 0.96
N HIS A 133 26.59 -6.62 1.36
CA HIS A 133 26.89 -6.05 2.66
C HIS A 133 26.43 -6.93 3.83
N GLY A 134 25.27 -7.57 3.70
CA GLY A 134 24.78 -8.54 4.69
C GLY A 134 25.70 -9.76 4.81
N ASP A 135 26.10 -10.33 3.67
CA ASP A 135 26.99 -11.49 3.61
C ASP A 135 28.38 -11.16 4.18
N ASP A 136 28.95 -10.01 3.82
CA ASP A 136 30.24 -9.54 4.35
C ASP A 136 30.19 -9.36 5.87
N PHE A 137 29.10 -8.79 6.39
CA PHE A 137 28.90 -8.64 7.83
C PHE A 137 28.82 -10.00 8.54
N ILE A 138 28.00 -10.91 8.03
CA ILE A 138 27.85 -12.26 8.60
C ILE A 138 29.20 -13.00 8.58
N ASN A 139 29.91 -12.96 7.46
CA ASN A 139 31.21 -13.61 7.33
C ASN A 139 32.23 -13.02 8.30
N LYS A 140 32.30 -11.70 8.41
CA LYS A 140 33.25 -11.02 9.31
C LYS A 140 32.93 -11.20 10.79
N ALA A 141 31.66 -11.08 11.18
CA ALA A 141 31.26 -11.12 12.59
C ALA A 141 31.11 -12.56 13.12
N LEU A 142 30.59 -13.46 12.30
CA LEU A 142 30.21 -14.81 12.71
C LEU A 142 31.18 -15.87 12.19
N GLY A 143 31.90 -15.62 11.09
CA GLY A 143 32.95 -16.53 10.60
C GLY A 143 32.41 -17.92 10.25
N GLY A 144 31.21 -18.01 9.67
CA GLY A 144 30.55 -19.26 9.33
C GLY A 144 29.98 -20.05 10.53
N ARG A 145 30.06 -19.52 11.75
CA ARG A 145 29.43 -20.13 12.93
C ARG A 145 27.91 -20.09 12.79
N LYS A 146 27.24 -21.15 13.26
CA LYS A 146 25.79 -21.15 13.46
C LYS A 146 25.42 -20.04 14.44
N TYR A 147 24.32 -19.35 14.18
CA TYR A 147 23.87 -18.22 14.98
C TYR A 147 22.36 -18.22 15.14
N LEU A 148 21.90 -17.49 16.16
CA LEU A 148 20.51 -17.16 16.37
C LEU A 148 20.31 -15.68 15.98
N ALA A 149 19.25 -15.38 15.24
CA ALA A 149 18.87 -14.03 14.89
C ALA A 149 17.55 -13.64 15.57
N ALA A 150 17.45 -12.39 16.00
CA ALA A 150 16.23 -11.84 16.59
C ALA A 150 16.00 -10.43 16.08
N HIS A 151 14.77 -10.16 15.62
CA HIS A 151 14.34 -8.80 15.27
C HIS A 151 13.53 -8.20 16.43
N CYS A 152 14.14 -7.26 17.14
CA CYS A 152 13.54 -6.64 18.32
C CYS A 152 13.04 -5.22 18.00
N ARG A 153 11.83 -5.10 17.43
CA ARG A 153 11.20 -3.79 17.19
C ARG A 153 10.72 -3.16 18.50
N ARG A 154 11.42 -2.11 18.95
CA ARG A 154 11.18 -1.48 20.26
C ARG A 154 10.57 -0.08 20.17
N THR A 155 11.04 0.79 19.29
CA THR A 155 10.74 2.22 19.26
C THR A 155 9.25 2.58 19.43
N ASP A 156 8.47 2.52 18.36
CA ASP A 156 7.04 2.84 18.38
C ASP A 156 6.24 1.84 19.21
N PHE A 157 6.67 0.57 19.22
CA PHE A 157 6.02 -0.53 19.92
C PHE A 157 6.00 -0.35 21.45
N LEU A 158 7.05 0.20 22.05
CA LEU A 158 7.07 0.52 23.47
C LEU A 158 6.01 1.58 23.85
N ARG A 159 5.62 2.44 22.91
CA ARG A 159 4.58 3.46 23.13
C ARG A 159 3.17 2.94 22.85
N VAL A 160 2.96 2.24 21.73
CA VAL A 160 1.60 1.86 21.27
C VAL A 160 1.22 0.40 21.57
N ARG A 161 2.18 -0.47 21.86
CA ARG A 161 2.00 -1.91 22.07
C ARG A 161 2.76 -2.41 23.30
N THR A 162 2.85 -1.58 24.35
CA THR A 162 3.66 -1.86 25.55
C THR A 162 3.32 -3.20 26.19
N LYS A 163 2.03 -3.57 26.21
CA LYS A 163 1.54 -4.84 26.80
C LYS A 163 2.05 -6.10 26.08
N THR A 164 2.36 -6.01 24.80
CA THR A 164 2.82 -7.14 23.99
C THR A 164 4.29 -7.05 23.60
N THR A 165 4.98 -5.97 23.98
CA THR A 165 6.39 -5.76 23.66
C THR A 165 7.24 -6.26 24.82
N PRO A 166 8.04 -7.33 24.65
CA PRO A 166 8.79 -7.90 25.75
C PRO A 166 9.91 -6.97 26.24
N SER A 167 10.20 -7.05 27.54
CA SER A 167 11.35 -6.35 28.13
C SER A 167 12.67 -6.93 27.62
N ALA A 168 13.76 -6.17 27.77
CA ALA A 168 15.08 -6.61 27.32
C ALA A 168 15.52 -7.91 28.01
N ASP A 169 15.25 -8.04 29.32
CA ASP A 169 15.62 -9.24 30.09
C ASP A 169 14.84 -10.48 29.62
N VAL A 170 13.55 -10.32 29.30
CA VAL A 170 12.73 -11.43 28.77
C VAL A 170 13.26 -11.89 27.42
N ILE A 171 13.65 -10.96 26.54
CA ILE A 171 14.28 -11.27 25.26
C ILE A 171 15.60 -12.02 25.48
N ALA A 172 16.49 -11.48 26.32
CA ALA A 172 17.79 -12.09 26.60
C ALA A 172 17.66 -13.51 27.16
N ASN A 173 16.77 -13.72 28.13
CA ASN A 173 16.51 -15.03 28.70
C ASN A 173 15.99 -16.02 27.66
N LYS A 174 15.10 -15.58 26.77
CA LYS A 174 14.58 -16.42 25.69
C LYS A 174 15.66 -16.82 24.70
N LEU A 175 16.53 -15.89 24.30
CA LEU A 175 17.63 -16.17 23.37
C LEU A 175 18.67 -17.10 24.00
N ASN A 176 19.03 -16.86 25.27
CA ASN A 176 19.96 -17.73 26.00
C ASN A 176 19.43 -19.16 26.11
N ALA A 177 18.13 -19.35 26.38
CA ALA A 177 17.51 -20.66 26.44
C ALA A 177 17.46 -21.39 25.08
N MET A 178 17.51 -20.67 23.96
CA MET A 178 17.56 -21.26 22.61
C MET A 178 18.98 -21.64 22.17
N LEU A 179 20.01 -21.14 22.87
CA LEU A 179 21.42 -21.42 22.58
C LEU A 179 21.97 -22.58 23.42
N GLN A 180 21.21 -23.08 24.40
CA GLN A 180 21.51 -24.27 25.21
C GLN A 180 21.02 -25.53 24.49
#